data_AF-A0A7V6A1P6-F1
#
_entry.id   AF-A0A7V6A1P6-F1
#
_cell.length_a   1.000
_cell.length_b   1.000
_cell.length_c   1.000
_cell.angle_alpha   90.00
_cell.angle_beta   90.00
_cell.angle_gamma   90.00
#
_symmetry.space_group_name_H-M   'P 1'
#
loop_
_entity.id
_entity.type
_entity.pdbx_description
1 polymer ?
#
loop_
_entity_poly.entity_id
_entity_poly.type
_entity_poly.pdbx_seq_one_letter_code
_entity_poly.pdbx_strand_id
1 'polypeptide(L)'
;MKFSARDIRTKIVGLFVIFILLFTGFVFLWVLPRTKQAVMRVKQEQLQYLVQSMVSLLNDYYQDEQKGKLTREAAQQRALERIKEMRYGPEGKDYFWVNDFGPKMVMHPFRPDLNGKDLSDFKDPNGKALFVEFVKTCRAQGAGFVDYMWQWKDDKSRIVPKLSYVQTFAPWGWIIGTGVYLNEVMDELASLRNSLLMATIPLALIVLGLLIFPMRQLGRLHSVASGLSVASEEVASAAGRISGVSQSLAQGSSEQAASLEETSASLEEMASMTRTNADNARQADALMGETSRVVDTANTSMTRLTASMQEVSAASQETAKIIKTIDEIAFQT
;
A
#
# COMPACT_ATOMS: atom_id res chain seq x y z
N MET A 1 21.62 -14.33 -7.52
CA MET A 1 20.63 -13.30 -7.96
C MET A 1 19.91 -12.74 -6.74
N LYS A 2 20.20 -11.51 -6.32
CA LYS A 2 19.44 -10.82 -5.27
C LYS A 2 18.22 -10.17 -5.93
N PHE A 3 17.06 -10.79 -5.83
CA PHE A 3 15.82 -10.10 -6.21
C PHE A 3 15.56 -9.01 -5.18
N SER A 4 15.51 -7.75 -5.62
CA SER A 4 15.11 -6.65 -4.77
C SER A 4 13.66 -6.85 -4.35
N ALA A 5 13.30 -6.57 -3.09
CA ALA A 5 11.92 -6.63 -2.61
C ALA A 5 10.96 -5.78 -3.49
N ARG A 6 11.51 -4.77 -4.19
CA ARG A 6 10.82 -3.93 -5.17
C ARG A 6 10.41 -4.71 -6.42
N ASP A 7 11.21 -5.69 -6.87
CA ASP A 7 10.93 -6.55 -8.04
C ASP A 7 9.85 -7.59 -7.74
N ILE A 8 9.81 -8.13 -6.53
CA ILE A 8 8.77 -9.08 -6.13
C ILE A 8 7.41 -8.36 -6.07
N ARG A 9 7.40 -7.13 -5.54
CA ARG A 9 6.21 -6.29 -5.46
C ARG A 9 5.60 -5.99 -6.83
N THR A 10 6.42 -5.56 -7.79
CA THR A 10 5.96 -5.23 -9.14
C THR A 10 5.48 -6.47 -9.89
N LYS A 11 6.13 -7.62 -9.70
CA LYS A 11 5.69 -8.90 -10.30
C LYS A 11 4.33 -9.36 -9.78
N ILE A 12 4.10 -9.29 -8.46
CA ILE A 12 2.81 -9.68 -7.86
C ILE A 12 1.68 -8.76 -8.36
N VAL A 13 1.87 -7.44 -8.28
CA VAL A 13 0.86 -6.48 -8.77
C VAL A 13 0.62 -6.67 -10.27
N GLY A 14 1.68 -6.85 -11.05
CA GLY A 14 1.58 -7.10 -12.50
C GLY A 14 0.76 -8.34 -12.83
N LEU A 15 0.99 -9.46 -12.13
CA LEU A 15 0.25 -10.71 -12.35
C LEU A 15 -1.25 -10.56 -12.05
N PHE A 16 -1.60 -9.84 -10.98
CA PHE A 16 -3.00 -9.56 -10.66
C PHE A 16 -3.66 -8.61 -11.66
N VAL A 17 -2.96 -7.57 -12.10
CA VAL A 17 -3.47 -6.67 -13.15
C VAL A 17 -3.72 -7.44 -14.44
N ILE A 18 -2.79 -8.32 -14.84
CA ILE A 18 -2.97 -9.20 -16.00
C ILE A 18 -4.18 -10.10 -15.80
N PHE A 19 -4.34 -10.72 -14.62
CA PHE A 19 -5.50 -11.57 -14.34
C PHE A 19 -6.83 -10.80 -14.45
N ILE A 20 -6.91 -9.59 -13.89
CA ILE A 20 -8.09 -8.73 -14.01
C ILE A 20 -8.37 -8.41 -15.48
N LEU A 21 -7.35 -8.00 -16.24
CA LEU A 21 -7.50 -7.71 -17.67
C LEU A 21 -7.94 -8.92 -18.47
N LEU A 22 -7.41 -10.11 -18.18
CA LEU A 22 -7.81 -11.36 -18.82
C LEU A 22 -9.25 -11.74 -18.46
N PHE A 23 -9.64 -11.60 -17.19
CA PHE A 23 -11.01 -11.88 -16.75
C PHE A 23 -12.01 -10.90 -17.36
N THR A 24 -11.72 -9.60 -17.32
CA THR A 24 -12.53 -8.58 -18.00
C THR A 24 -12.57 -8.87 -19.50
N GLY A 25 -11.43 -9.14 -20.13
CA GLY A 25 -11.36 -9.53 -21.54
C GLY A 25 -12.25 -10.73 -21.86
N PHE A 26 -12.19 -11.78 -21.04
CA PHE A 26 -13.04 -12.98 -21.19
C PHE A 26 -14.54 -12.64 -21.10
N VAL A 27 -14.95 -11.82 -20.14
CA VAL A 27 -16.36 -11.40 -20.01
C VAL A 27 -16.83 -10.63 -21.25
N PHE A 28 -16.05 -9.67 -21.71
CA PHE A 28 -16.47 -8.78 -22.81
C PHE A 28 -16.30 -9.39 -24.20
N LEU A 29 -15.26 -10.18 -24.42
CA LEU A 29 -14.95 -10.77 -25.72
C LEU A 29 -15.58 -12.15 -25.92
N TRP A 30 -15.92 -12.87 -24.85
CA TRP A 30 -16.47 -14.22 -24.95
C TRP A 30 -17.88 -14.34 -24.37
N VAL A 31 -18.12 -13.91 -23.12
CA VAL A 31 -19.43 -14.08 -22.48
C VAL A 31 -20.50 -13.21 -23.14
N LEU A 32 -20.29 -11.89 -23.25
CA LEU A 32 -21.29 -10.97 -23.78
C LEU A 32 -21.73 -11.29 -25.23
N PRO A 33 -20.83 -11.57 -26.19
CA PRO A 33 -21.23 -11.96 -27.54
C PRO A 33 -22.03 -13.26 -27.56
N ARG A 34 -21.68 -14.23 -26.72
CA ARG A 34 -22.39 -15.51 -26.61
C ARG A 34 -23.77 -15.33 -26.01
N THR A 35 -23.92 -14.47 -25.01
CA THR A 35 -25.24 -14.08 -24.46
C THR A 35 -26.09 -13.39 -25.51
N LYS A 36 -25.52 -12.45 -26.29
CA LYS A 36 -26.22 -11.80 -27.41
C LYS A 36 -26.75 -12.82 -28.42
N GLN A 37 -25.91 -13.78 -28.83
CA GLN A 37 -26.33 -14.86 -29.73
C GLN A 37 -27.46 -15.71 -29.13
N ALA A 38 -27.36 -16.07 -27.84
CA ALA A 38 -28.40 -16.83 -27.16
C ALA A 38 -29.74 -16.07 -27.09
N VAL A 39 -29.72 -14.79 -26.72
CA VAL A 39 -30.91 -13.93 -26.70
C VAL A 39 -31.52 -13.81 -28.09
N MET A 40 -30.71 -13.57 -29.12
CA MET A 40 -31.21 -13.50 -30.50
C MET A 40 -31.86 -14.80 -30.94
N ARG A 41 -31.27 -15.97 -30.62
CA ARG A 41 -31.85 -17.27 -30.94
C ARG A 41 -33.22 -17.45 -30.29
N VAL A 42 -33.35 -17.10 -29.00
CA VAL A 42 -34.63 -17.17 -28.29
C VAL A 42 -35.66 -16.25 -28.92
N LYS A 43 -35.31 -15.00 -29.25
CA LYS A 43 -36.22 -14.06 -29.92
C LYS A 43 -36.64 -14.59 -31.30
N GLN A 44 -35.71 -15.19 -32.05
CA GLN A 44 -36.02 -15.83 -33.35
C GLN A 44 -37.02 -16.98 -33.21
N GLU A 45 -36.79 -17.90 -32.28
CA GLU A 45 -37.72 -19.01 -31.99
C GLU A 45 -39.11 -18.48 -31.57
N GLN A 46 -39.16 -17.45 -30.74
CA GLN A 46 -40.43 -16.80 -30.35
C GLN A 46 -41.19 -16.25 -31.56
N LEU A 47 -40.51 -15.56 -32.49
CA LEU A 47 -41.16 -15.05 -33.71
C LEU A 47 -41.71 -16.19 -34.58
N GLN A 48 -41.01 -17.32 -34.66
CA GLN A 48 -41.49 -18.49 -35.38
C GLN A 48 -42.79 -19.03 -34.78
N TYR A 49 -42.83 -19.26 -33.47
CA TYR A 49 -44.03 -19.77 -32.80
C TYR A 49 -45.21 -18.79 -32.87
N LEU A 50 -44.95 -17.49 -32.79
CA LEU A 50 -45.99 -16.46 -32.95
C LEU A 50 -46.61 -16.51 -34.36
N VAL A 51 -45.79 -16.57 -35.41
CA VAL A 51 -46.28 -16.65 -36.78
C VAL A 51 -46.96 -18.00 -37.06
N GLN A 52 -46.44 -19.12 -36.55
CA GLN A 52 -47.10 -20.43 -36.64
C GLN A 52 -48.48 -20.41 -36.00
N SER A 53 -48.65 -19.73 -34.86
CA SER A 53 -49.95 -19.54 -34.23
C SER A 53 -50.92 -18.78 -35.14
N MET A 54 -50.43 -17.77 -35.87
CA MET A 54 -51.26 -17.05 -36.84
C MET A 54 -51.58 -17.90 -38.07
N VAL A 55 -50.64 -18.72 -38.54
CA VAL A 55 -50.88 -19.69 -39.63
C VAL A 55 -51.95 -20.70 -39.22
N SER A 56 -51.96 -21.19 -37.98
CA SER A 56 -53.02 -22.04 -37.46
C SER A 56 -54.37 -21.33 -37.43
N LEU A 57 -54.41 -20.05 -37.03
CA LEU A 57 -55.63 -19.23 -37.10
C LEU A 57 -56.14 -19.08 -38.55
N LEU A 58 -55.24 -18.77 -39.49
CA LEU A 58 -55.58 -18.70 -40.92
C LEU A 58 -56.11 -20.03 -41.43
N ASN A 59 -55.52 -21.14 -41.00
CA ASN A 59 -55.97 -22.48 -41.38
C ASN A 59 -57.38 -22.78 -40.86
N ASP A 60 -57.75 -22.34 -39.65
CA ASP A 60 -59.12 -22.53 -39.13
C ASP A 60 -60.17 -21.84 -40.02
N TYR A 61 -59.94 -20.56 -40.38
CA TYR A 61 -60.80 -19.85 -41.32
C TYR A 61 -60.83 -20.48 -42.71
N TYR A 62 -59.68 -20.97 -43.19
CA TYR A 62 -59.62 -21.70 -44.45
C TYR A 62 -60.41 -23.03 -44.40
N GLN A 63 -60.43 -23.74 -43.27
CA GLN A 63 -61.26 -24.93 -43.12
C GLN A 63 -62.76 -24.59 -43.15
N ASP A 64 -63.16 -23.45 -42.60
CA ASP A 64 -64.54 -22.97 -42.70
C ASP A 64 -64.92 -22.55 -44.13
N GLU A 65 -63.98 -21.99 -44.90
CA GLU A 65 -64.12 -21.79 -46.37
C GLU A 65 -64.33 -23.14 -47.08
N GLN A 66 -63.47 -24.12 -46.84
CA GLN A 66 -63.54 -25.44 -47.50
C GLN A 66 -64.82 -26.22 -47.15
N LYS A 67 -65.39 -25.99 -45.96
CA LYS A 67 -66.67 -26.58 -45.53
C LYS A 67 -67.88 -25.79 -46.02
N GLY A 68 -67.69 -24.70 -46.75
CA GLY A 68 -68.78 -23.85 -47.24
C GLY A 68 -69.51 -23.04 -46.15
N LYS A 69 -68.95 -22.94 -44.93
CA LYS A 69 -69.54 -22.12 -43.86
C LYS A 69 -69.33 -20.63 -44.10
N LEU A 70 -68.22 -20.29 -44.76
CA LEU A 70 -67.86 -18.93 -45.15
C LEU A 70 -67.47 -18.93 -46.63
N THR A 71 -67.75 -17.84 -47.34
CA THR A 71 -67.08 -17.60 -48.62
C THR A 71 -65.61 -17.31 -48.36
N ARG A 72 -64.77 -17.47 -49.39
CA ARG A 72 -63.34 -17.13 -49.32
C ARG A 72 -63.11 -15.70 -48.84
N GLU A 73 -63.87 -14.75 -49.38
CA GLU A 73 -63.78 -13.33 -49.03
C GLU A 73 -64.17 -13.10 -47.57
N ALA A 74 -65.24 -13.75 -47.11
CA ALA A 74 -65.69 -13.65 -45.72
C ALA A 74 -64.69 -14.28 -44.73
N ALA A 75 -64.10 -15.42 -45.08
CA ALA A 75 -63.08 -16.08 -44.28
C ALA A 75 -61.79 -15.23 -44.18
N GLN A 76 -61.32 -14.73 -45.32
CA GLN A 76 -60.16 -13.84 -45.40
C GLN A 76 -60.38 -12.56 -44.59
N GLN A 77 -61.52 -11.89 -44.77
CA GLN A 77 -61.83 -10.64 -44.08
C GLN A 77 -61.86 -10.82 -42.56
N ARG A 78 -62.55 -11.87 -42.06
CA ARG A 78 -62.62 -12.16 -40.62
C ARG A 78 -61.24 -12.49 -40.04
N ALA A 79 -60.43 -13.25 -40.77
CA ALA A 79 -59.06 -13.56 -40.34
C ALA A 79 -58.20 -12.29 -40.23
N LEU A 80 -58.26 -11.40 -41.23
CA LEU A 80 -57.52 -10.15 -41.23
C LEU A 80 -57.95 -9.20 -40.10
N GLU A 81 -59.25 -9.09 -39.84
CA GLU A 81 -59.79 -8.31 -38.71
C GLU A 81 -59.23 -8.81 -37.37
N ARG A 82 -59.17 -10.14 -37.19
CA ARG A 82 -58.63 -10.74 -35.97
C ARG A 82 -57.12 -10.49 -35.83
N ILE A 83 -56.35 -10.70 -36.89
CA ILE A 83 -54.89 -10.52 -36.91
C ILE A 83 -54.53 -9.04 -36.73
N LYS A 84 -55.29 -8.12 -37.32
CA LYS A 84 -55.06 -6.67 -37.22
C LYS A 84 -55.09 -6.16 -35.79
N GLU A 85 -55.93 -6.72 -34.93
CA GLU A 85 -56.07 -6.32 -33.52
C GLU A 85 -55.08 -7.02 -32.59
N MET A 86 -54.41 -8.09 -33.04
CA MET A 86 -53.47 -8.84 -32.20
C MET A 86 -52.21 -8.04 -31.89
N ARG A 87 -51.92 -7.91 -30.59
CA ARG A 87 -50.71 -7.27 -30.08
C ARG A 87 -50.00 -8.15 -29.08
N TYR A 88 -48.68 -7.99 -28.99
CA TYR A 88 -47.86 -8.64 -27.97
C TYR A 88 -46.69 -7.72 -27.57
N GLY A 89 -45.81 -8.26 -26.73
CA GLY A 89 -44.64 -7.54 -26.21
C GLY A 89 -44.97 -6.66 -25.00
N PRO A 90 -43.95 -6.13 -24.32
CA PRO A 90 -44.09 -5.42 -23.05
C PRO A 90 -44.93 -4.14 -23.15
N GLU A 91 -44.90 -3.47 -24.30
CA GLU A 91 -45.71 -2.26 -24.56
C GLU A 91 -47.08 -2.57 -25.20
N GLY A 92 -47.38 -3.83 -25.52
CA GLY A 92 -48.60 -4.20 -26.26
C GLY A 92 -48.67 -3.56 -27.65
N LYS A 93 -47.51 -3.35 -28.28
CA LYS A 93 -47.37 -2.63 -29.55
C LYS A 93 -46.73 -3.45 -30.67
N ASP A 94 -46.25 -4.66 -30.38
CA ASP A 94 -45.78 -5.55 -31.44
C ASP A 94 -46.97 -6.16 -32.18
N TYR A 95 -46.81 -6.44 -33.47
CA TYR A 95 -47.93 -6.63 -34.37
C TYR A 95 -47.62 -7.58 -35.53
N PHE A 96 -48.68 -8.05 -36.18
CA PHE A 96 -48.60 -8.88 -37.39
C PHE A 96 -49.00 -8.07 -38.62
N TRP A 97 -48.46 -8.42 -39.78
CA TRP A 97 -48.91 -7.91 -41.07
C TRP A 97 -49.03 -9.04 -42.09
N VAL A 98 -49.73 -8.77 -43.19
CA VAL A 98 -49.91 -9.71 -44.30
C VAL A 98 -49.65 -9.00 -45.63
N ASN A 99 -48.81 -9.58 -46.48
CA ASN A 99 -48.66 -9.22 -47.89
C ASN A 99 -48.84 -10.46 -48.78
N ASP A 100 -49.07 -10.29 -50.07
CA ASP A 100 -49.11 -11.42 -51.02
C ASP A 100 -47.76 -11.60 -51.76
N PHE A 101 -47.72 -12.55 -52.70
CA PHE A 101 -46.55 -12.84 -53.54
C PHE A 101 -46.32 -11.85 -54.70
N GLY A 102 -47.25 -10.91 -54.92
CA GLY A 102 -47.17 -9.79 -55.86
C GLY A 102 -46.74 -8.48 -55.16
N PRO A 103 -45.76 -8.59 -54.25
CA PRO A 103 -45.67 -7.91 -52.94
C PRO A 103 -46.73 -6.83 -52.62
N LYS A 104 -48.02 -7.12 -52.76
CA LYS A 104 -49.09 -6.18 -52.40
C LYS A 104 -49.40 -6.32 -50.92
N MET A 105 -49.56 -5.19 -50.23
CA MET A 105 -49.98 -5.23 -48.83
C MET A 105 -51.44 -5.65 -48.74
N VAL A 106 -51.71 -6.71 -47.98
CA VAL A 106 -53.08 -7.17 -47.69
C VAL A 106 -53.58 -6.47 -46.42
N MET A 107 -52.76 -6.45 -45.36
CA MET A 107 -53.11 -5.80 -44.11
C MET A 107 -51.87 -5.41 -43.30
N HIS A 108 -51.78 -4.14 -42.91
CA HIS A 108 -50.84 -3.66 -41.90
C HIS A 108 -51.57 -2.78 -40.86
N PRO A 109 -51.40 -3.03 -39.55
CA PRO A 109 -52.15 -2.33 -38.51
C PRO A 109 -51.75 -0.86 -38.34
N PHE A 110 -50.45 -0.54 -38.35
CA PHE A 110 -49.95 0.84 -38.19
C PHE A 110 -49.67 1.58 -39.51
N ARG A 111 -49.88 0.91 -40.64
CA ARG A 111 -49.68 1.46 -41.99
C ARG A 111 -50.86 1.13 -42.89
N PRO A 112 -52.08 1.52 -42.50
CA PRO A 112 -53.26 1.32 -43.34
C PRO A 112 -53.12 2.05 -44.68
N ASP A 113 -52.28 3.08 -44.77
CA ASP A 113 -51.92 3.78 -46.01
C ASP A 113 -51.20 2.88 -47.05
N LEU A 114 -50.71 1.71 -46.65
CA LEU A 114 -50.11 0.73 -47.56
C LEU A 114 -51.10 -0.33 -48.03
N ASN A 115 -52.20 -0.57 -47.31
CA ASN A 115 -53.14 -1.65 -47.62
C ASN A 115 -53.70 -1.50 -49.04
N GLY A 116 -53.63 -2.59 -49.81
CA GLY A 116 -54.06 -2.63 -51.20
C GLY A 116 -53.05 -2.10 -52.22
N LYS A 117 -51.89 -1.57 -51.80
CA LYS A 117 -50.85 -1.06 -52.72
C LYS A 117 -49.83 -2.13 -53.08
N ASP A 118 -49.37 -2.07 -54.32
CA ASP A 118 -48.17 -2.79 -54.77
C ASP A 118 -46.93 -2.16 -54.11
N LEU A 119 -46.09 -2.98 -53.50
CA LEU A 119 -44.88 -2.56 -52.79
C LEU A 119 -43.59 -3.06 -53.45
N SER A 120 -43.65 -3.45 -54.72
CA SER A 120 -42.48 -3.89 -55.50
C SER A 120 -41.36 -2.85 -55.52
N ASP A 121 -41.72 -1.57 -55.59
CA ASP A 121 -40.77 -0.44 -55.60
C ASP A 121 -40.52 0.15 -54.21
N PHE A 122 -41.18 -0.36 -53.16
CA PHE A 122 -40.98 0.16 -51.81
C PHE A 122 -39.61 -0.25 -51.28
N LYS A 123 -38.82 0.76 -50.87
CA LYS A 123 -37.50 0.56 -50.29
C LYS A 123 -37.40 1.20 -48.91
N ASP A 124 -36.65 0.55 -48.03
CA ASP A 124 -36.27 1.16 -46.77
C ASP A 124 -35.19 2.26 -46.99
N PRO A 125 -34.84 3.06 -45.96
CA PRO A 125 -33.81 4.09 -46.09
C PRO A 125 -32.42 3.60 -46.51
N ASN A 126 -32.13 2.30 -46.37
CA ASN A 126 -30.88 1.68 -46.82
C ASN A 126 -30.99 1.17 -48.28
N GLY A 127 -32.12 1.40 -48.94
CA GLY A 127 -32.38 0.98 -50.32
C GLY A 127 -32.85 -0.48 -50.46
N LYS A 128 -33.10 -1.21 -49.37
CA LYS A 128 -33.55 -2.60 -49.41
C LYS A 128 -35.03 -2.66 -49.79
N ALA A 129 -35.35 -3.37 -50.87
CA ALA A 129 -36.72 -3.66 -51.28
C ALA A 129 -37.33 -4.76 -50.39
N LEU A 130 -37.64 -4.42 -49.14
CA LEU A 130 -37.92 -5.41 -48.08
C LEU A 130 -39.11 -6.34 -48.39
N PHE A 131 -40.17 -5.84 -49.04
CA PHE A 131 -41.32 -6.67 -49.41
C PHE A 131 -40.99 -7.68 -50.51
N VAL A 132 -40.12 -7.30 -51.46
CA VAL A 132 -39.59 -8.22 -52.47
C VAL A 132 -38.72 -9.29 -51.81
N GLU A 133 -37.91 -8.93 -50.82
CA GLU A 133 -37.10 -9.89 -50.06
C GLU A 133 -37.95 -10.85 -49.21
N PHE A 134 -39.10 -10.41 -48.66
CA PHE A 134 -40.06 -11.33 -48.03
C PHE A 134 -40.59 -12.35 -49.03
N VAL A 135 -41.03 -11.88 -50.21
CA VAL A 135 -41.52 -12.76 -51.28
C VAL A 135 -40.45 -13.75 -51.73
N LYS A 136 -39.22 -13.29 -51.95
CA LYS A 136 -38.09 -14.14 -52.34
C LYS A 136 -37.78 -15.20 -51.29
N THR A 137 -37.76 -14.81 -50.01
CA THR A 137 -37.52 -15.72 -48.89
C THR A 137 -38.60 -16.81 -48.81
N CYS A 138 -39.87 -16.40 -48.87
CA CYS A 138 -41.01 -17.32 -48.84
C CYS A 138 -41.08 -18.22 -50.09
N ARG A 139 -40.73 -17.74 -51.28
CA ARG A 139 -40.64 -18.57 -52.49
C ARG A 139 -39.54 -19.63 -52.40
N ALA A 140 -38.41 -19.29 -51.79
CA ALA A 140 -37.27 -20.20 -51.70
C ALA A 140 -37.43 -21.28 -50.63
N GLN A 141 -37.97 -20.93 -49.45
CA GLN A 141 -37.95 -21.80 -48.27
C GLN A 141 -39.32 -21.98 -47.59
N GLY A 142 -40.37 -21.32 -48.09
CA GLY A 142 -41.70 -21.28 -47.44
C GLY A 142 -41.76 -20.32 -46.26
N ALA A 143 -40.66 -20.13 -45.53
CA ALA A 143 -40.54 -19.19 -44.43
C ALA A 143 -39.08 -18.75 -44.24
N GLY A 144 -38.83 -17.70 -43.46
CA GLY A 144 -37.47 -17.30 -43.13
C GLY A 144 -37.39 -15.97 -42.41
N PHE A 145 -36.16 -15.59 -42.05
CA PHE A 145 -35.87 -14.31 -41.41
C PHE A 145 -35.41 -13.28 -42.43
N VAL A 146 -35.88 -12.04 -42.27
CA VAL A 146 -35.46 -10.89 -43.08
C VAL A 146 -35.23 -9.69 -42.15
N ASP A 147 -34.02 -9.14 -42.20
CA ASP A 147 -33.64 -7.88 -41.56
C ASP A 147 -33.94 -6.69 -42.47
N TYR A 148 -34.38 -5.56 -41.93
CA TYR A 148 -34.66 -4.34 -42.70
C TYR A 148 -34.83 -3.15 -41.76
N MET A 149 -34.87 -1.95 -42.31
CA MET A 149 -35.20 -0.74 -41.56
C MET A 149 -36.72 -0.50 -41.61
N TRP A 150 -37.34 -0.30 -40.44
CA TRP A 150 -38.78 -0.07 -40.35
C TRP A 150 -39.13 0.96 -39.27
N GLN A 151 -40.32 1.54 -39.39
CA GLN A 151 -40.83 2.47 -38.39
C GLN A 151 -40.93 1.81 -37.01
N TRP A 152 -40.67 2.57 -35.96
CA TRP A 152 -40.79 2.13 -34.59
C TRP A 152 -42.26 2.02 -34.19
N LYS A 153 -42.82 0.82 -34.26
CA LYS A 153 -44.19 0.54 -33.79
C LYS A 153 -45.19 1.46 -34.50
N ASP A 154 -45.88 2.32 -33.75
CA ASP A 154 -46.85 3.31 -34.23
C ASP A 154 -46.23 4.67 -34.61
N ASP A 155 -44.93 4.88 -34.35
CA ASP A 155 -44.21 6.10 -34.68
C ASP A 155 -43.56 6.01 -36.06
N LYS A 156 -44.18 6.69 -37.04
CA LYS A 156 -43.71 6.75 -38.43
C LYS A 156 -42.43 7.58 -38.62
N SER A 157 -42.09 8.46 -37.68
CA SER A 157 -40.94 9.38 -37.80
C SER A 157 -39.61 8.71 -37.44
N ARG A 158 -39.67 7.63 -36.64
CA ARG A 158 -38.51 6.92 -36.13
C ARG A 158 -38.31 5.62 -36.88
N ILE A 159 -37.32 5.57 -37.77
CA ILE A 159 -36.94 4.34 -38.48
C ILE A 159 -35.76 3.67 -37.77
N VAL A 160 -35.87 2.36 -37.51
CA VAL A 160 -34.86 1.57 -36.81
C VAL A 160 -34.66 0.18 -37.46
N PRO A 161 -33.57 -0.53 -37.15
CA PRO A 161 -33.38 -1.90 -37.59
C PRO A 161 -34.39 -2.86 -36.94
N LYS A 162 -35.00 -3.71 -37.76
CA LYS A 162 -35.97 -4.73 -37.39
C LYS A 162 -35.58 -6.06 -38.00
N LEU A 163 -35.74 -7.14 -37.24
CA LEU A 163 -35.63 -8.51 -37.74
C LEU A 163 -37.02 -9.15 -37.68
N SER A 164 -37.49 -9.64 -38.82
CA SER A 164 -38.77 -10.33 -38.89
C SER A 164 -38.65 -11.76 -39.33
N TYR A 165 -39.58 -12.58 -38.84
CA TYR A 165 -39.87 -13.88 -39.41
C TYR A 165 -41.12 -13.77 -40.29
N VAL A 166 -41.03 -14.30 -41.51
CA VAL A 166 -42.14 -14.35 -42.46
C VAL A 166 -42.42 -15.79 -42.84
N GLN A 167 -43.69 -16.15 -43.02
CA GLN A 167 -44.11 -17.49 -43.38
C GLN A 167 -45.26 -17.45 -44.39
N THR A 168 -45.19 -18.39 -45.33
CA THR A 168 -46.22 -18.59 -46.36
C THR A 168 -47.45 -19.27 -45.78
N PHE A 169 -48.62 -18.72 -46.08
CA PHE A 169 -49.89 -19.40 -46.03
C PHE A 169 -50.38 -19.65 -47.46
N ALA A 170 -50.01 -20.82 -47.99
CA ALA A 170 -50.19 -21.17 -49.41
C ALA A 170 -51.64 -21.09 -49.92
N PRO A 171 -52.68 -21.50 -49.16
CA PRO A 171 -54.05 -21.52 -49.67
C PRO A 171 -54.58 -20.16 -50.15
N TRP A 172 -54.10 -19.08 -49.53
CA TRP A 172 -54.46 -17.71 -49.89
C TRP A 172 -53.36 -16.94 -50.61
N GLY A 173 -52.20 -17.58 -50.86
CA GLY A 173 -51.04 -16.90 -51.43
C GLY A 173 -50.57 -15.74 -50.54
N TRP A 174 -50.73 -15.88 -49.22
CA TRP A 174 -50.37 -14.85 -48.25
C TRP A 174 -49.03 -15.15 -47.62
N ILE A 175 -48.32 -14.08 -47.27
CA ILE A 175 -47.13 -14.08 -46.45
C ILE A 175 -47.49 -13.30 -45.20
N ILE A 176 -47.45 -13.98 -44.06
CA ILE A 176 -47.68 -13.37 -42.75
C ILE A 176 -46.35 -13.21 -42.04
N GLY A 177 -46.17 -12.06 -41.40
CA GLY A 177 -44.93 -11.76 -40.70
C GLY A 177 -45.16 -11.04 -39.38
N THR A 178 -44.15 -11.17 -38.51
CA THR A 178 -43.98 -10.35 -37.33
C THR A 178 -42.49 -10.16 -37.04
N GLY A 179 -42.11 -9.32 -36.08
CA GLY A 179 -40.69 -9.05 -35.85
C GLY A 179 -40.36 -8.44 -34.50
N VAL A 180 -39.05 -8.34 -34.26
CA VAL A 180 -38.45 -7.71 -33.09
C VAL A 180 -37.55 -6.57 -33.54
N TYR A 181 -37.56 -5.45 -32.81
CA TYR A 181 -36.66 -4.34 -33.08
C TYR A 181 -35.29 -4.63 -32.47
N LEU A 182 -34.24 -4.52 -33.27
CA LEU A 182 -32.89 -4.88 -32.81
C LEU A 182 -32.40 -3.93 -31.72
N ASN A 183 -32.88 -2.68 -31.69
CA ASN A 183 -32.54 -1.73 -30.64
C ASN A 183 -33.03 -2.18 -29.26
N GLU A 184 -34.24 -2.75 -29.15
CA GLU A 184 -34.75 -3.28 -27.87
C GLU A 184 -33.85 -4.39 -27.33
N VAL A 185 -33.40 -5.29 -28.22
CA VAL A 185 -32.46 -6.34 -27.84
C VAL A 185 -31.11 -5.77 -27.42
N MET A 186 -30.63 -4.74 -28.11
CA MET A 186 -29.37 -4.09 -27.77
C MET A 186 -29.46 -3.30 -26.46
N ASP A 187 -30.61 -2.70 -26.15
CA ASP A 187 -30.87 -1.98 -24.90
C ASP A 187 -30.95 -2.96 -23.70
N GLU A 188 -31.63 -4.10 -23.87
CA GLU A 188 -31.63 -5.21 -22.90
C GLU A 188 -30.18 -5.67 -22.60
N LEU A 189 -29.36 -5.84 -23.64
CA LEU A 189 -27.95 -6.24 -23.50
C LEU A 189 -27.05 -5.13 -22.91
N ALA A 190 -27.35 -3.86 -23.19
CA ALA A 190 -26.60 -2.72 -22.66
C ALA A 190 -26.80 -2.59 -21.14
N SER A 191 -28.01 -2.85 -20.64
CA SER A 191 -28.31 -2.89 -19.20
C SER A 191 -27.48 -3.97 -18.50
N LEU A 192 -27.44 -5.18 -19.06
CA LEU A 192 -26.61 -6.27 -18.55
C LEU A 192 -25.12 -5.90 -18.56
N ARG A 193 -24.61 -5.37 -19.67
CA ARG A 193 -23.23 -4.90 -19.81
C ARG A 193 -22.88 -3.85 -18.75
N ASN A 194 -23.73 -2.84 -18.57
CA ASN A 194 -23.48 -1.75 -17.63
C ASN A 194 -23.50 -2.25 -16.17
N SER A 195 -24.39 -3.19 -15.86
CA SER A 195 -24.44 -3.84 -14.54
C SER A 195 -23.15 -4.61 -14.25
N LEU A 196 -22.61 -5.33 -15.24
CA LEU A 196 -21.31 -6.00 -15.11
C LEU A 196 -20.15 -5.02 -14.92
N LEU A 197 -20.14 -3.88 -15.62
CA LEU A 197 -19.13 -2.83 -15.41
C LEU A 197 -19.20 -2.23 -14.00
N MET A 198 -20.42 -1.93 -13.53
CA MET A 198 -20.63 -1.40 -12.18
C MET A 198 -20.22 -2.38 -11.08
N ALA A 199 -20.30 -3.70 -11.32
CA ALA A 199 -19.82 -4.70 -10.37
C ALA A 199 -18.29 -4.89 -10.44
N THR A 200 -17.72 -4.91 -11.65
CA THR A 200 -16.29 -5.26 -11.86
C THR A 200 -15.33 -4.13 -11.54
N ILE A 201 -15.66 -2.87 -11.85
CA ILE A 201 -14.76 -1.73 -11.61
C ILE A 201 -14.50 -1.52 -10.11
N PRO A 202 -15.51 -1.42 -9.22
CA PRO A 202 -15.27 -1.26 -7.79
C PRO A 202 -14.54 -2.46 -7.20
N LEU A 203 -14.89 -3.68 -7.62
CA LEU A 203 -14.21 -4.89 -7.16
C LEU A 203 -12.73 -4.89 -7.54
N ALA A 204 -12.38 -4.49 -8.78
CA ALA A 204 -11.00 -4.36 -9.21
C ALA A 204 -10.23 -3.31 -8.40
N LEU A 205 -10.86 -2.18 -8.07
CA LEU A 205 -10.28 -1.14 -7.22
C LEU A 205 -10.06 -1.62 -5.77
N ILE A 206 -11.01 -2.36 -5.21
CA ILE A 206 -10.90 -2.96 -3.87
C ILE A 206 -9.75 -3.96 -3.84
N VAL A 207 -9.68 -4.87 -4.82
CA VAL A 207 -8.58 -5.85 -4.93
C VAL A 207 -7.23 -5.14 -5.07
N LEU A 208 -7.15 -4.10 -5.91
CA LEU A 208 -5.93 -3.31 -6.06
C LEU A 208 -5.53 -2.63 -4.74
N GLY A 209 -6.49 -2.07 -4.00
CA GLY A 209 -6.27 -1.50 -2.68
C GLY A 209 -5.75 -2.53 -1.67
N LEU A 210 -6.37 -3.71 -1.62
CA LEU A 210 -5.97 -4.83 -0.77
C LEU A 210 -4.57 -5.39 -1.11
N LEU A 211 -4.12 -5.25 -2.36
CA LEU A 211 -2.75 -5.61 -2.75
C LEU A 211 -1.74 -4.55 -2.33
N ILE A 212 -2.06 -3.26 -2.55
CA ILE A 212 -1.12 -2.16 -2.28
C ILE A 212 -0.94 -1.93 -0.77
N PHE A 213 -2.00 -2.04 0.03
CA PHE A 213 -1.99 -1.75 1.47
C PHE A 213 -0.95 -2.56 2.27
N PRO A 214 -0.96 -3.91 2.26
CA PRO A 214 0.01 -4.71 3.02
C PRO A 214 1.45 -4.50 2.51
N MET A 215 1.62 -4.25 1.20
CA MET A 215 2.94 -4.00 0.62
C MET A 215 3.58 -2.69 1.15
N ARG A 216 2.79 -1.66 1.44
CA ARG A 216 3.30 -0.43 2.08
C ARG A 216 3.72 -0.69 3.52
N GLN A 217 2.96 -1.53 4.25
CA GLN A 217 3.26 -1.87 5.64
C GLN A 217 4.52 -2.74 5.77
N LEU A 218 4.73 -3.71 4.87
CA LEU A 218 5.93 -4.53 4.82
C LEU A 218 7.21 -3.69 4.62
N GLY A 219 7.15 -2.64 3.78
CA GLY A 219 8.28 -1.72 3.59
C GLY A 219 8.65 -0.95 4.86
N ARG A 220 7.66 -0.52 5.64
CA ARG A 220 7.89 0.17 6.93
C ARG A 220 8.50 -0.76 7.97
N LEU A 221 7.98 -1.99 8.08
CA LEU A 221 8.50 -3.00 8.99
C LEU A 221 9.97 -3.32 8.69
N HIS A 222 10.35 -3.44 7.42
CA HIS A 222 11.75 -3.65 7.03
C HIS A 222 12.66 -2.50 7.48
N SER A 223 12.22 -1.25 7.33
CA SER A 223 12.98 -0.07 7.79
C SER A 223 13.15 -0.04 9.30
N VAL A 224 12.09 -0.37 10.06
CA VAL A 224 12.14 -0.43 11.52
C VAL A 224 13.07 -1.55 11.99
N ALA A 225 12.96 -2.74 11.39
CA ALA A 225 13.84 -3.87 11.71
C ALA A 225 15.31 -3.54 11.42
N SER A 226 15.59 -2.89 10.29
CA SER A 226 16.95 -2.44 9.95
C SER A 226 17.47 -1.40 10.94
N GLY A 227 16.65 -0.42 11.33
CA GLY A 227 17.02 0.59 12.32
C GLY A 227 17.29 -0.02 13.70
N LEU A 228 16.50 -1.01 14.11
CA LEU A 228 16.69 -1.73 15.37
C LEU A 228 17.99 -2.53 15.38
N SER A 229 18.35 -3.15 14.25
CA SER A 229 19.62 -3.88 14.10
C SER A 229 20.83 -2.95 14.28
N VAL A 230 20.81 -1.78 13.64
CA VAL A 230 21.90 -0.77 13.78
C VAL A 230 21.98 -0.25 15.21
N ALA A 231 20.84 0.10 15.82
CA ALA A 231 20.81 0.57 17.20
C ALA A 231 21.33 -0.49 18.20
N SER A 232 21.04 -1.77 17.95
CA SER A 232 21.54 -2.87 18.77
C SER A 232 23.06 -3.02 18.67
N GLU A 233 23.63 -2.82 17.49
CA GLU A 233 25.08 -2.84 17.27
C GLU A 233 25.80 -1.66 17.95
N GLU A 234 25.20 -0.46 17.91
CA GLU A 234 25.70 0.70 18.64
C GLU A 234 25.68 0.49 20.17
N VAL A 235 24.59 -0.07 20.71
CA VAL A 235 24.47 -0.41 22.13
C VAL A 235 25.51 -1.45 22.53
N ALA A 236 25.70 -2.50 21.73
CA ALA A 236 26.72 -3.52 21.99
C ALA A 236 28.14 -2.92 22.01
N SER A 237 28.45 -2.03 21.05
CA SER A 237 29.72 -1.31 21.00
C SER A 237 29.92 -0.39 22.22
N ALA A 238 28.89 0.37 22.61
CA ALA A 238 28.92 1.24 23.78
C ALA A 238 29.13 0.44 25.08
N ALA A 239 28.45 -0.70 25.22
CA ALA A 239 28.64 -1.60 26.36
C ALA A 239 30.09 -2.12 26.42
N GLY A 240 30.69 -2.48 25.28
CA GLY A 240 32.10 -2.88 25.20
C GLY A 240 33.06 -1.77 25.65
N ARG A 241 32.85 -0.52 25.20
CA ARG A 241 33.65 0.63 25.64
C ARG A 241 33.53 0.88 27.15
N ILE A 242 32.32 0.87 27.68
CA ILE A 242 32.07 1.06 29.11
C ILE A 242 32.79 -0.02 29.91
N SER A 243 32.70 -1.28 29.50
CA SER A 243 33.40 -2.38 30.18
C SER A 243 34.91 -2.15 30.23
N GLY A 244 35.53 -1.69 29.13
CA GLY A 244 36.96 -1.36 29.10
C GLY A 244 37.33 -0.18 30.01
N VAL A 245 36.50 0.86 30.04
CA VAL A 245 36.69 2.01 30.95
C VAL A 245 36.56 1.57 32.41
N SER A 246 35.55 0.76 32.74
CA SER A 246 35.36 0.23 34.09
C SER A 246 36.56 -0.60 34.55
N GLN A 247 37.15 -1.42 33.67
CA GLN A 247 38.35 -2.20 33.99
C GLN A 247 39.56 -1.29 34.28
N SER A 248 39.75 -0.25 33.46
CA SER A 248 40.85 0.72 33.64
C SER A 248 40.67 1.53 34.92
N LEU A 249 39.43 1.93 35.24
CA LEU A 249 39.08 2.63 36.47
C LEU A 249 39.31 1.75 37.71
N ALA A 250 38.92 0.47 37.64
CA ALA A 250 39.19 -0.48 38.71
C ALA A 250 40.70 -0.63 38.97
N GLN A 251 41.51 -0.77 37.91
CA GLN A 251 42.96 -0.84 38.01
C GLN A 251 43.57 0.42 38.64
N GLY A 252 43.19 1.60 38.15
CA GLY A 252 43.67 2.87 38.70
C GLY A 252 43.25 3.09 40.16
N SER A 253 42.07 2.62 40.55
CA SER A 253 41.61 2.66 41.94
C SER A 253 42.45 1.76 42.85
N SER A 254 42.86 0.58 42.37
CA SER A 254 43.78 -0.32 43.10
C SER A 254 45.18 0.27 43.23
N GLU A 255 45.72 0.90 42.18
CA GLU A 255 47.02 1.59 42.23
C GLU A 255 46.99 2.78 43.19
N GLN A 256 45.90 3.54 43.20
CA GLN A 256 45.70 4.64 44.13
C GLN A 256 45.61 4.16 45.59
N ALA A 257 44.92 3.02 45.83
CA ALA A 257 44.87 2.41 47.16
C ALA A 257 46.27 2.00 47.65
N ALA A 258 47.08 1.37 46.79
CA ALA A 258 48.46 1.00 47.14
C ALA A 258 49.34 2.22 47.44
N SER A 259 49.22 3.30 46.65
CA SER A 259 49.96 4.55 46.88
C SER A 259 49.56 5.21 48.21
N LEU A 260 48.28 5.11 48.60
CA LEU A 260 47.79 5.58 49.90
C LEU A 260 48.34 4.74 51.05
N GLU A 261 48.48 3.43 50.89
CA GLU A 261 49.15 2.57 51.88
C GLU A 261 50.62 2.95 52.07
N GLU A 262 51.36 3.16 50.99
CA GLU A 262 52.77 3.58 51.02
C GLU A 262 52.94 4.96 51.69
N THR A 263 52.06 5.90 51.36
CA THR A 263 52.04 7.23 52.00
C THR A 263 51.76 7.11 53.49
N SER A 264 50.85 6.23 53.91
CA SER A 264 50.53 6.00 55.32
C SER A 264 51.71 5.41 56.08
N ALA A 265 52.41 4.44 55.50
CA ALA A 265 53.62 3.87 56.09
C ALA A 265 54.74 4.91 56.23
N SER A 266 54.95 5.74 55.20
CA SER A 266 55.92 6.85 55.25
C SER A 266 55.58 7.88 56.33
N LEU A 267 54.29 8.15 56.54
CA LEU A 267 53.82 9.03 57.62
C LEU A 267 54.08 8.44 59.00
N GLU A 268 53.92 7.12 59.18
CA GLU A 268 54.27 6.44 60.43
C GLU A 268 55.77 6.52 60.72
N GLU A 269 56.62 6.32 59.71
CA GLU A 269 58.07 6.45 59.84
C GLU A 269 58.48 7.89 60.19
N MET A 270 57.91 8.89 59.51
CA MET A 270 58.13 10.30 59.83
C MET A 270 57.69 10.65 61.25
N ALA A 271 56.56 10.14 61.72
CA ALA A 271 56.10 10.35 63.08
C ALA A 271 57.08 9.76 64.11
N SER A 272 57.62 8.57 63.84
CA SER A 272 58.66 7.93 64.66
C SER A 272 59.94 8.77 64.70
N MET A 273 60.46 9.19 63.54
CA MET A 273 61.65 10.04 63.44
C MET A 273 61.47 11.38 64.15
N THR A 274 60.29 11.99 64.05
CA THR A 274 59.96 13.23 64.78
C THR A 274 60.04 13.01 66.29
N ARG A 275 59.57 11.86 66.79
CA ARG A 275 59.66 11.49 68.20
C ARG A 275 61.12 11.27 68.63
N THR A 276 61.92 10.58 67.83
CA THR A 276 63.37 10.41 68.08
C THR A 276 64.12 11.74 68.08
N ASN A 277 63.83 12.65 67.14
CA ASN A 277 64.42 13.99 67.13
C ASN A 277 64.05 14.78 68.37
N ALA A 278 62.80 14.69 68.84
CA ALA A 278 62.37 15.31 70.10
C ALA A 278 63.09 14.72 71.32
N ASP A 279 63.41 13.42 71.33
CA ASP A 279 64.21 12.79 72.39
C ASP A 279 65.69 13.22 72.32
N ASN A 280 66.28 13.27 71.13
CA ASN A 280 67.65 13.75 70.91
C ASN A 280 67.81 15.21 71.34
N ALA A 281 66.84 16.07 71.02
CA ALA A 281 66.82 17.46 71.45
C ALA A 281 66.79 17.57 72.99
N ARG A 282 66.00 16.73 73.67
CA ARG A 282 65.98 16.67 75.14
C ARG A 282 67.30 16.18 75.73
N GLN A 283 67.97 15.20 75.12
CA GLN A 283 69.29 14.75 75.55
C GLN A 283 70.36 15.83 75.36
N ALA A 284 70.35 16.53 74.23
CA ALA A 284 71.26 17.63 73.97
C ALA A 284 71.09 18.77 74.99
N ASP A 285 69.84 19.11 75.33
CA ASP A 285 69.53 20.08 76.39
C ASP A 285 70.11 19.65 77.75
N ALA A 286 69.93 18.39 78.14
CA ALA A 286 70.51 17.85 79.37
C ALA A 286 72.05 17.92 79.39
N LEU A 287 72.70 17.58 78.27
CA LEU A 287 74.16 17.64 78.12
C LEU A 287 74.68 19.09 78.19
N MET A 288 73.94 20.04 77.62
CA MET A 288 74.25 21.47 77.74
C MET A 288 74.10 21.95 79.20
N GLY A 289 73.11 21.45 79.94
CA GLY A 289 72.98 21.67 81.38
C GLY A 289 74.20 21.19 82.18
N GLU A 290 74.72 20.00 81.86
CA GLU A 290 75.95 19.48 82.48
C GLU A 290 77.19 20.28 82.08
N THR A 291 77.32 20.64 80.80
CA THR A 291 78.41 21.47 80.29
C THR A 291 78.45 22.83 81.01
N SER A 292 77.27 23.45 81.22
CA SER A 292 77.15 24.69 81.98
C SER A 292 77.72 24.57 83.41
N ARG A 293 77.40 23.46 84.12
CA ARG A 293 78.00 23.17 85.44
C ARG A 293 79.52 23.04 85.39
N VAL A 294 80.07 22.40 84.36
CA VAL A 294 81.53 22.27 84.19
C VAL A 294 82.16 23.64 83.95
N VAL A 295 81.54 24.49 83.13
CA VAL A 295 81.99 25.87 82.88
C VAL A 295 81.95 26.70 84.15
N ASP A 296 80.90 26.61 84.97
CA ASP A 296 80.83 27.29 86.28
C ASP A 296 81.98 26.86 87.21
N THR A 297 82.29 25.56 87.21
CA THR A 297 83.40 25.01 88.00
C THR A 297 84.75 25.51 87.49
N ALA A 298 84.93 25.57 86.16
CA ALA A 298 86.11 26.11 85.52
C ALA A 298 86.28 27.62 85.82
N ASN A 299 85.19 28.39 85.77
CA ASN A 299 85.19 29.81 86.09
C ASN A 299 85.57 30.08 87.55
N THR A 300 85.05 29.25 88.47
CA THR A 300 85.45 29.27 89.89
C THR A 300 86.95 29.00 90.06
N SER A 301 87.48 28.04 89.29
CA SER A 301 88.90 27.68 89.31
C SER A 301 89.79 28.80 88.74
N MET A 302 89.36 29.46 87.65
CA MET A 302 90.06 30.62 87.07
C MET A 302 90.06 31.82 88.01
N THR A 303 88.98 32.04 88.76
CA THR A 303 88.92 33.06 89.81
C THR A 303 89.95 32.79 90.89
N ARG A 304 90.07 31.52 91.33
CA ARG A 304 91.10 31.11 92.29
C ARG A 304 92.52 31.27 91.73
N LEU A 305 92.74 30.91 90.46
CA LEU A 305 94.03 31.08 89.78
C LEU A 305 94.43 32.57 89.71
N THR A 306 93.48 33.46 89.43
CA THR A 306 93.71 34.91 89.38
C THR A 306 94.11 35.46 90.74
N ALA A 307 93.46 35.00 91.82
CA ALA A 307 93.85 35.35 93.18
C ALA A 307 95.29 34.90 93.50
N SER A 308 95.66 33.67 93.13
CA SER A 308 97.04 33.19 93.31
C SER A 308 98.06 33.97 92.46
N MET A 309 97.72 34.39 91.23
CA MET A 309 98.59 35.24 90.42
C MET A 309 98.79 36.64 91.02
N GLN A 310 97.76 37.20 91.68
CA GLN A 310 97.89 38.45 92.43
C GLN A 310 98.84 38.28 93.63
N GLU A 311 98.74 37.17 94.37
CA GLU A 311 99.68 36.84 95.46
C GLU A 311 101.12 36.71 94.93
N VAL A 312 101.33 36.01 93.80
CA VAL A 312 102.66 35.87 93.17
C VAL A 312 103.21 37.22 92.67
N SER A 313 102.35 38.06 92.10
CA SER A 313 102.74 39.41 91.64
C SER A 313 103.15 40.30 92.82
N ALA A 314 102.43 40.23 93.94
CA ALA A 314 102.77 40.96 95.16
C ALA A 314 104.12 40.49 95.72
N ALA A 315 104.36 39.16 95.76
CA ALA A 315 105.64 38.60 96.16
C ALA A 315 106.79 39.04 95.22
N SER A 316 106.56 39.08 93.92
CA SER A 316 107.55 39.50 92.91
C SER A 316 107.91 40.98 93.02
N GLN A 317 106.94 41.87 93.29
CA GLN A 317 107.21 43.29 93.55
C GLN A 317 108.10 43.48 94.78
N GLU A 318 107.86 42.70 95.83
CA GLU A 318 108.67 42.77 97.04
C GLU A 318 110.09 42.24 96.78
N THR A 319 110.23 41.24 95.91
CA THR A 319 111.55 40.77 95.44
C THR A 319 112.28 41.85 94.61
N ALA A 320 111.58 42.56 93.73
CA ALA A 320 112.15 43.66 92.94
C ALA A 320 112.59 44.86 93.80
N LYS A 321 111.86 45.13 94.88
CA LYS A 321 112.22 46.13 95.90
C LYS A 321 113.55 45.77 96.57
N ILE A 322 113.75 44.49 96.90
CA ILE A 322 115.01 43.97 97.44
C ILE A 322 116.15 44.17 96.42
N ILE A 323 115.95 43.85 95.14
CA ILE A 323 116.97 44.08 94.08
C ILE A 323 117.32 45.56 93.93
N LYS A 324 116.34 46.47 93.92
CA LYS A 324 116.61 47.92 93.84
C LYS A 324 117.45 48.42 95.01
N THR A 325 117.22 47.85 96.19
CA THR A 325 118.02 48.15 97.40
C THR A 325 119.46 47.65 97.25
N ILE A 326 119.67 46.53 96.55
CA ILE A 326 121.01 46.00 96.23
C ILE A 326 121.72 46.89 95.19
N ASP A 327 120.99 47.37 94.17
CA ASP A 327 121.54 48.18 93.08
C ASP A 327 121.94 49.60 93.56
N GLU A 328 121.19 50.19 94.49
CA GLU A 328 121.53 51.46 95.15
C GLU A 328 122.82 51.38 95.99
N ILE A 329 123.18 50.19 96.49
CA ILE A 329 124.45 49.95 97.20
C ILE A 329 125.64 49.91 96.21
N ALA A 330 125.43 49.48 94.96
CA ALA A 330 126.49 49.26 93.98
C ALA A 330 126.99 50.52 93.26
N PHE A 331 126.18 51.59 93.17
CA PHE A 331 126.50 52.80 92.38
C PHE A 331 127.28 53.88 93.16
N GLN A 332 127.59 53.66 94.44
CA GLN A 332 128.35 54.60 95.29
C GLN A 332 129.82 54.19 95.53
N THR A 333 130.34 53.21 94.78
CA THR A 333 131.75 52.78 94.76
C THR A 333 132.30 52.81 93.35
#